data_AF-A0A2G9NCA6-F1
#
_entry.id   AF-A0A2G9NCA6-F1
#
_cell.length_a   1.000
_cell.length_b   1.000
_cell.length_c   1.000
_cell.angle_alpha   90.00
_cell.angle_beta   90.00
_cell.angle_gamma   90.00
#
_symmetry.space_group_name_H-M   'P 1'
#
loop_
_entity.id
_entity.type
_entity.pdbx_description
1 polymer ?
#
loop_
_entity_poly.entity_id
_entity_poly.type
_entity_poly.pdbx_seq_one_letter_code
_entity_poly.pdbx_strand_id
1 'polypeptide(L)'
;KASERTAKQAGTLVIAISERKKEITLYYKDIKYHLKDSDEILRKVNEHIQILEKQRELFDTNLRKLNRSELRGHPSPYQAVQLIQKGQMIMMISDDLKEFIIEVGNEGLLVKTRLKEIILGVEKEMDLTIKDYTRLDLKKSKIILKSLSYDEILEKDNVFSALSIKDSFNNFNIKGWRILSKTSLNGEESSLLVKHFSNLKNILDAKISDYSQIISLEKSEVLRDELEKFKLNL
;
A
#
# COMPACT_ATOMS: atom_id res chain seq x y z
N LYS A 1 -42.41 -10.71 -2.23
CA LYS A 1 -43.02 -11.56 -3.30
C LYS A 1 -43.68 -10.72 -4.40
N ALA A 2 -44.64 -9.83 -4.11
CA ALA A 2 -45.20 -8.94 -5.12
C ALA A 2 -44.13 -8.03 -5.76
N SER A 3 -43.35 -7.31 -4.93
CA SER A 3 -42.27 -6.42 -5.39
C SER A 3 -41.22 -7.10 -6.28
N GLU A 4 -40.82 -8.33 -5.92
CA GLU A 4 -39.87 -9.12 -6.71
C GLU A 4 -40.45 -9.52 -8.07
N ARG A 5 -41.72 -9.96 -8.10
CA ARG A 5 -42.40 -10.30 -9.37
C ARG A 5 -42.53 -9.07 -10.26
N THR A 6 -42.89 -7.93 -9.69
CA THR A 6 -42.97 -6.66 -10.42
C THR A 6 -41.61 -6.26 -11.00
N ALA A 7 -40.52 -6.36 -10.23
CA ALA A 7 -39.17 -6.04 -10.72
C ALA A 7 -38.75 -6.94 -11.89
N LYS A 8 -39.07 -8.25 -11.82
CA LYS A 8 -38.78 -9.22 -12.89
C LYS A 8 -39.62 -8.97 -14.14
N GLN A 9 -40.93 -8.74 -13.99
CA GLN A 9 -41.84 -8.57 -15.12
C GLN A 9 -41.69 -7.22 -15.82
N ALA A 10 -41.50 -6.14 -15.06
CA ALA A 10 -41.38 -4.79 -15.59
C ALA A 10 -39.93 -4.39 -15.93
N GLY A 11 -38.94 -5.20 -15.53
CA GLY A 11 -37.52 -4.91 -15.78
C GLY A 11 -37.01 -3.62 -15.13
N THR A 12 -37.69 -3.14 -14.09
CA THR A 12 -37.42 -1.86 -13.43
C THR A 12 -37.04 -2.03 -11.95
N LEU A 13 -36.48 -0.98 -11.35
CA LEU A 13 -36.18 -0.93 -9.92
C LEU A 13 -37.48 -0.86 -9.12
N VAL A 14 -37.64 -1.77 -8.16
CA VAL A 14 -38.77 -1.76 -7.21
C VAL A 14 -38.23 -1.68 -5.79
N ILE A 15 -38.72 -0.71 -5.03
CA ILE A 15 -38.35 -0.46 -3.63
C ILE A 15 -39.49 -0.97 -2.75
N ALA A 16 -39.19 -1.86 -1.79
CA ALA A 16 -40.14 -2.36 -0.82
C ALA A 16 -39.73 -1.92 0.59
N ILE A 17 -40.67 -1.31 1.32
CA ILE A 17 -40.45 -0.82 2.69
C ILE A 17 -41.30 -1.67 3.63
N SER A 18 -40.67 -2.32 4.60
CA SER A 18 -41.37 -3.07 5.65
C SER A 18 -41.34 -2.29 6.95
N GLU A 19 -42.46 -1.68 7.31
CA GLU A 19 -42.59 -0.91 8.56
C GLU A 19 -42.34 -1.80 9.79
N ARG A 20 -42.96 -2.98 9.84
CA ARG A 20 -42.80 -3.94 10.97
C ARG A 20 -41.33 -4.34 11.20
N LYS A 21 -40.55 -4.52 10.13
CA LYS A 21 -39.14 -4.93 10.22
C LYS A 21 -38.17 -3.75 10.22
N LYS A 22 -38.65 -2.54 9.91
CA LYS A 22 -37.83 -1.35 9.63
C LYS A 22 -36.76 -1.62 8.55
N GLU A 23 -37.12 -2.37 7.50
CA GLU A 23 -36.19 -2.77 6.44
C GLU A 23 -36.61 -2.20 5.09
N ILE A 24 -35.64 -1.75 4.30
CA ILE A 24 -35.82 -1.38 2.89
C ILE A 24 -35.17 -2.47 2.02
N THR A 25 -35.91 -3.00 1.05
CA THR A 25 -35.39 -3.99 0.09
C THR A 25 -35.52 -3.46 -1.34
N LEU A 26 -34.42 -3.48 -2.07
CA LEU A 26 -34.34 -3.13 -3.49
C LEU A 26 -34.41 -4.40 -4.33
N TYR A 27 -35.25 -4.38 -5.37
CA TYR A 27 -35.35 -5.44 -6.35
C TYR A 27 -35.08 -4.87 -7.74
N TYR A 28 -34.17 -5.49 -8.50
CA TYR A 28 -33.90 -5.15 -9.89
C TYR A 28 -33.58 -6.43 -10.67
N LYS A 29 -34.45 -6.80 -11.62
CA LYS A 29 -34.38 -8.10 -12.32
C LYS A 29 -34.31 -9.25 -11.31
N ASP A 30 -33.22 -10.02 -11.31
CA ASP A 30 -32.96 -11.13 -10.40
C ASP A 30 -32.18 -10.73 -9.14
N ILE A 31 -31.80 -9.46 -9.03
CA ILE A 31 -31.05 -8.94 -7.88
C ILE A 31 -32.04 -8.53 -6.79
N LYS A 32 -31.79 -9.04 -5.58
CA LYS A 32 -32.45 -8.62 -4.35
C LYS A 32 -31.39 -8.11 -3.38
N TYR A 33 -31.54 -6.87 -2.93
CA TYR A 33 -30.61 -6.23 -2.02
C TYR A 33 -31.34 -5.66 -0.80
N HIS A 34 -30.88 -6.00 0.39
CA HIS A 34 -31.38 -5.44 1.65
C HIS A 34 -30.53 -4.23 2.00
N LEU A 35 -31.15 -3.04 1.99
CA LEU A 35 -30.46 -1.83 2.43
C LEU A 35 -30.30 -1.90 3.94
N LYS A 36 -29.06 -1.84 4.42
CA LYS A 36 -28.79 -1.87 5.86
C LYS A 36 -29.06 -0.49 6.45
N ASP A 37 -29.26 -0.48 7.76
CA ASP A 37 -29.36 0.76 8.53
C ASP A 37 -28.01 1.52 8.47
N SER A 38 -28.04 2.82 8.14
CA SER A 38 -26.85 3.66 8.03
C SER A 38 -26.00 3.63 9.31
N ASP A 39 -26.61 3.60 10.49
CA ASP A 39 -25.90 3.57 11.77
C ASP A 39 -25.15 2.24 11.96
N GLU A 40 -25.73 1.14 11.49
CA GLU A 40 -25.09 -0.17 11.51
C GLU A 40 -23.86 -0.20 10.59
N ILE A 41 -24.00 0.34 9.37
CA ILE A 41 -22.89 0.40 8.42
C ILE A 41 -21.79 1.31 8.96
N LEU A 42 -22.13 2.49 9.46
CA LEU A 42 -21.19 3.44 10.03
C LEU A 42 -20.41 2.86 11.21
N ARG A 43 -21.07 2.09 12.10
CA ARG A 43 -20.39 1.40 13.20
C ARG A 43 -19.34 0.41 12.68
N LYS A 44 -19.70 -0.46 11.74
CA LYS A 44 -18.77 -1.42 11.12
C LYS A 44 -17.61 -0.72 10.42
N VAL A 45 -17.89 0.35 9.70
CA VAL A 45 -16.88 1.17 9.02
C VAL A 45 -15.88 1.76 10.02
N ASN A 46 -16.37 2.29 11.15
CA ASN A 46 -15.50 2.82 12.19
C ASN A 46 -14.60 1.74 12.83
N GLU A 47 -15.10 0.52 13.02
CA GLU A 47 -14.29 -0.62 13.49
C GLU A 47 -13.13 -0.92 12.53
N HIS A 48 -13.39 -0.96 11.22
CA HIS A 48 -12.36 -1.20 10.21
C HIS A 48 -11.34 -0.05 10.13
N ILE A 49 -11.79 1.19 10.28
CA ILE A 49 -10.90 2.36 10.32
C ILE A 49 -9.92 2.28 11.50
N GLN A 50 -10.38 1.87 12.69
CA GLN A 50 -9.50 1.69 13.84
C GLN A 50 -8.42 0.62 13.58
N ILE A 51 -8.79 -0.49 12.93
CA ILE A 51 -7.84 -1.53 12.53
C ILE A 51 -6.83 -0.97 11.53
N LEU A 52 -7.28 -0.19 10.54
CA LEU A 52 -6.42 0.46 9.56
C LEU A 52 -5.42 1.42 10.20
N GLU A 53 -5.85 2.24 11.14
CA GLU A 53 -4.96 3.12 11.90
C GLU A 53 -3.89 2.33 12.63
N LYS A 54 -4.27 1.21 13.26
CA LYS A 54 -3.29 0.33 13.92
C LYS A 54 -2.30 -0.29 12.93
N GLN A 55 -2.76 -0.75 11.78
CA GLN A 55 -1.86 -1.27 10.75
C GLN A 55 -0.96 -0.16 10.20
N ARG A 56 -1.46 1.08 10.09
CA ARG A 56 -0.69 2.24 9.65
C ARG A 56 0.42 2.61 10.61
N GLU A 57 0.16 2.61 11.92
CA GLU A 57 1.18 2.81 12.94
C GLU A 57 2.32 1.78 12.83
N LEU A 58 1.96 0.51 12.62
CA LEU A 58 2.92 -0.58 12.44
C LEU A 58 3.70 -0.42 11.14
N PHE A 59 3.02 -0.05 10.05
CA PHE A 59 3.63 0.25 8.76
C PHE A 59 4.68 1.36 8.89
N ASP A 60 4.32 2.49 9.50
CA ASP A 60 5.23 3.62 9.69
C ASP A 60 6.41 3.26 10.60
N THR A 61 6.17 2.45 11.63
CA THR A 61 7.23 1.95 12.51
C THR A 61 8.21 1.06 11.75
N ASN A 62 7.71 0.12 10.95
CA ASN A 62 8.54 -0.76 10.13
C ASN A 62 9.29 0.02 9.05
N LEU A 63 8.67 1.05 8.48
CA LEU A 63 9.28 1.93 7.49
C LEU A 63 10.49 2.66 8.07
N ARG A 64 10.37 3.22 9.28
CA ARG A 64 11.49 3.88 9.98
C ARG A 64 12.62 2.90 10.28
N LYS A 65 12.31 1.69 10.75
CA LYS A 65 13.30 0.64 11.00
C LYS A 65 14.04 0.26 9.71
N LEU A 66 13.30 0.05 8.62
CA LEU A 66 13.86 -0.28 7.31
C LEU A 66 14.76 0.84 6.78
N ASN A 67 14.30 2.10 6.81
CA ASN A 67 15.11 3.29 6.46
C ASN A 67 16.46 3.27 7.19
N ARG A 68 16.42 3.05 8.51
CA ARG A 68 17.62 3.05 9.34
C ARG A 68 18.58 1.93 8.96
N SER A 69 18.06 0.73 8.71
CA SER A 69 18.89 -0.41 8.31
C SER A 69 19.57 -0.18 6.95
N GLU A 70 18.81 0.33 5.97
CA GLU A 70 19.29 0.57 4.61
C GLU A 70 20.32 1.68 4.53
N LEU A 71 20.09 2.80 5.23
CA LEU A 71 21.01 3.94 5.26
C LEU A 71 22.32 3.62 6.00
N ARG A 72 22.30 2.63 6.90
CA ARG A 72 23.51 2.06 7.54
C ARG A 72 24.20 1.00 6.68
N GLY A 73 23.72 0.75 5.45
CA GLY A 73 24.29 -0.25 4.56
C GLY A 73 23.97 -1.71 4.92
N HIS A 74 22.95 -1.93 5.75
CA HIS A 74 22.51 -3.26 6.19
C HIS A 74 21.02 -3.49 5.81
N PRO A 75 20.68 -3.56 4.51
CA PRO A 75 19.30 -3.82 4.09
C PRO A 75 18.80 -5.15 4.64
N SER A 76 17.54 -5.17 5.10
CA SER A 76 16.95 -6.32 5.79
C SER A 76 15.70 -6.81 5.05
N PRO A 77 15.78 -7.95 4.33
CA PRO A 77 14.61 -8.54 3.67
C PRO A 77 13.49 -8.87 4.65
N TYR A 78 13.83 -9.22 5.89
CA TYR A 78 12.84 -9.44 6.94
C TYR A 78 12.05 -8.18 7.29
N GLN A 79 12.72 -7.04 7.48
CA GLN A 79 12.03 -5.76 7.74
C GLN A 79 11.24 -5.29 6.52
N ALA A 80 11.76 -5.51 5.31
CA ALA A 80 11.05 -5.22 4.07
C ALA A 80 9.77 -6.04 3.93
N VAL A 81 9.80 -7.34 4.21
CA VAL A 81 8.61 -8.20 4.23
C VAL A 81 7.60 -7.75 5.27
N GLN A 82 8.03 -7.36 6.48
CA GLN A 82 7.12 -6.81 7.49
C GLN A 82 6.45 -5.51 7.02
N LEU A 83 7.17 -4.65 6.31
CA LEU A 83 6.61 -3.43 5.75
C LEU A 83 5.59 -3.73 4.64
N ILE A 84 5.96 -4.61 3.69
CA ILE A 84 5.11 -5.02 2.58
C ILE A 84 3.83 -5.70 3.08
N GLN A 85 3.96 -6.61 4.05
CA GLN A 85 2.83 -7.28 4.70
C GLN A 85 1.84 -6.26 5.24
N LYS A 86 2.30 -5.27 6.03
CA LYS A 86 1.41 -4.24 6.60
C LYS A 86 0.79 -3.34 5.54
N GLY A 87 1.55 -2.99 4.51
CA GLY A 87 1.05 -2.24 3.37
C GLY A 87 -0.08 -2.99 2.65
N GLN A 88 0.13 -4.29 2.38
CA GLN A 88 -0.86 -5.13 1.69
C GLN A 88 -2.13 -5.30 2.53
N MET A 89 -2.00 -5.52 3.85
CA MET A 89 -3.14 -5.56 4.76
C MET A 89 -3.96 -4.26 4.74
N ILE A 90 -3.29 -3.10 4.73
CA ILE A 90 -3.96 -1.79 4.61
C ILE A 90 -4.73 -1.69 3.29
N MET A 91 -4.14 -2.13 2.18
CA MET A 91 -4.79 -2.10 0.87
C MET A 91 -6.03 -3.01 0.83
N MET A 92 -5.94 -4.23 1.37
CA MET A 92 -7.06 -5.18 1.41
C MET A 92 -8.24 -4.62 2.22
N ILE A 93 -7.99 -4.17 3.45
CA ILE A 93 -9.05 -3.61 4.31
C ILE A 93 -9.62 -2.32 3.69
N SER A 94 -8.79 -1.51 3.03
CA SER A 94 -9.26 -0.32 2.33
C SER A 94 -10.16 -0.65 1.15
N ASP A 95 -9.92 -1.75 0.43
CA ASP A 95 -10.75 -2.17 -0.69
C ASP A 95 -12.12 -2.64 -0.19
N ASP A 96 -12.17 -3.42 0.89
CA ASP A 96 -13.41 -3.84 1.55
C ASP A 96 -14.25 -2.64 2.02
N LEU A 97 -13.59 -1.60 2.55
CA LEU A 97 -14.25 -0.37 3.02
C LEU A 97 -14.90 0.46 1.90
N LYS A 98 -14.46 0.33 0.65
CA LYS A 98 -15.02 1.13 -0.45
C LYS A 98 -16.49 0.81 -0.68
N GLU A 99 -16.89 -0.46 -0.55
CA GLU A 99 -18.27 -0.89 -0.72
C GLU A 99 -19.18 -0.28 0.35
N PHE A 100 -18.74 -0.32 1.62
CA PHE A 100 -19.48 0.28 2.72
C PHE A 100 -19.60 1.79 2.60
N ILE A 101 -18.54 2.50 2.18
CA ILE A 101 -18.58 3.96 1.98
C ILE A 101 -19.57 4.33 0.87
N ILE A 102 -19.69 3.51 -0.18
CA ILE A 102 -20.69 3.73 -1.24
C ILE A 102 -22.11 3.56 -0.68
N GLU A 103 -22.34 2.56 0.17
CA GLU A 103 -23.67 2.28 0.77
C GLU A 103 -24.14 3.42 1.72
N VAL A 104 -23.21 4.03 2.47
CA VAL A 104 -23.52 5.15 3.39
C VAL A 104 -23.75 6.49 2.66
N GLY A 105 -23.20 6.66 1.45
CA GLY A 105 -23.39 7.87 0.67
C GLY A 105 -22.84 9.14 1.35
N ASN A 106 -23.66 10.19 1.48
CA ASN A 106 -23.22 11.49 1.99
C ASN A 106 -22.77 11.46 3.45
N GLU A 107 -23.37 10.60 4.27
CA GLU A 107 -23.01 10.41 5.69
C GLU A 107 -21.59 9.82 5.83
N GLY A 108 -21.04 9.24 4.76
CA GLY A 108 -19.73 8.61 4.73
C GLY A 108 -18.58 9.55 4.37
N LEU A 109 -18.84 10.86 4.16
CA LEU A 109 -17.80 11.81 3.72
C LEU A 109 -16.63 11.89 4.69
N LEU A 110 -16.90 11.95 5.99
CA LEU A 110 -15.86 12.02 7.03
C LEU A 110 -14.97 10.76 7.01
N VAL A 111 -15.60 9.59 6.95
CA VAL A 111 -14.90 8.30 6.84
C VAL A 111 -14.04 8.26 5.58
N LYS A 112 -14.59 8.67 4.44
CA LYS A 112 -13.88 8.68 3.17
C LYS A 112 -12.61 9.55 3.23
N THR A 113 -12.68 10.70 3.88
CA THR A 113 -11.51 11.56 4.11
C THR A 113 -10.49 10.87 5.01
N ARG A 114 -10.93 10.30 6.14
CA ARG A 114 -10.05 9.57 7.06
C ARG A 114 -9.36 8.37 6.39
N LEU A 115 -10.09 7.60 5.59
CA LEU A 115 -9.53 6.49 4.81
C LEU A 115 -8.44 6.98 3.86
N LYS A 116 -8.71 8.07 3.11
CA LYS A 116 -7.73 8.66 2.18
C LYS A 116 -6.44 9.08 2.90
N GLU A 117 -6.55 9.65 4.10
CA GLU A 117 -5.40 10.05 4.90
C GLU A 117 -4.57 8.84 5.34
N ILE A 118 -5.22 7.78 5.83
CA ILE A 118 -4.53 6.57 6.29
C ILE A 118 -3.74 5.88 5.16
N ILE A 119 -4.35 5.75 3.97
CA ILE A 119 -3.74 5.08 2.83
C ILE A 119 -2.71 5.96 2.09
N LEU A 120 -2.63 7.25 2.41
CA LEU A 120 -1.77 8.20 1.71
C LEU A 120 -0.31 7.75 1.74
N GLY A 121 0.27 7.56 0.56
CA GLY A 121 1.66 7.14 0.39
C GLY A 121 1.96 5.67 0.69
N VAL A 122 1.03 4.89 1.26
CA VAL A 122 1.24 3.47 1.60
C VAL A 122 1.57 2.65 0.36
N GLU A 123 0.74 2.75 -0.68
CA GLU A 123 0.95 1.97 -1.92
C GLU A 123 2.29 2.33 -2.57
N LYS A 124 2.65 3.62 -2.60
CA LYS A 124 3.91 4.08 -3.19
C LYS A 124 5.11 3.51 -2.44
N GLU A 125 5.15 3.62 -1.11
CA GLU A 125 6.25 3.07 -0.30
C GLU A 125 6.32 1.55 -0.38
N MET A 126 5.16 0.87 -0.37
CA MET A 126 5.09 -0.58 -0.55
C MET A 126 5.66 -1.00 -1.92
N ASP A 127 5.23 -0.35 -3.00
CA ASP A 127 5.69 -0.66 -4.36
C ASP A 127 7.19 -0.44 -4.52
N LEU A 128 7.73 0.63 -3.97
CA LEU A 128 9.16 0.91 -3.99
C LEU A 128 9.95 -0.13 -3.17
N THR A 129 9.40 -0.55 -2.03
CA THR A 129 9.99 -1.63 -1.22
C THR A 129 9.99 -2.95 -1.98
N ILE A 130 8.87 -3.31 -2.62
CA ILE A 130 8.80 -4.50 -3.48
C ILE A 130 9.84 -4.38 -4.59
N LYS A 131 9.94 -3.22 -5.25
CA LYS A 131 10.90 -2.98 -6.36
C LYS A 131 12.36 -3.16 -5.94
N ASP A 132 12.71 -2.83 -4.70
CA ASP A 132 14.06 -2.98 -4.18
C ASP A 132 14.38 -4.41 -3.67
N TYR A 133 13.38 -5.16 -3.19
CA TYR A 133 13.59 -6.47 -2.54
C TYR A 133 13.11 -7.70 -3.33
N THR A 134 12.27 -7.53 -4.34
CA THR A 134 11.79 -8.67 -5.12
C THR A 134 12.91 -9.27 -5.98
N ARG A 135 12.93 -10.60 -6.09
CA ARG A 135 13.75 -11.34 -7.07
C ARG A 135 13.02 -11.55 -8.40
N LEU A 136 11.77 -11.11 -8.49
CA LEU A 136 10.96 -11.05 -9.70
C LEU A 136 10.95 -9.61 -10.25
N ASP A 137 9.89 -9.27 -10.98
CA ASP A 137 9.54 -7.88 -11.26
C ASP A 137 8.42 -7.40 -10.33
N LEU A 138 8.28 -6.07 -10.21
CA LEU A 138 7.27 -5.42 -9.38
C LEU A 138 5.85 -5.90 -9.73
N LYS A 139 5.53 -6.00 -11.04
CA LYS A 139 4.16 -6.34 -11.47
C LYS A 139 3.79 -7.75 -11.08
N LYS A 140 4.66 -8.73 -11.34
CA LYS A 140 4.43 -10.14 -10.93
C LYS A 140 4.28 -10.28 -9.42
N SER A 141 5.17 -9.62 -8.66
CA SER A 141 5.11 -9.66 -7.20
C SER A 141 3.79 -9.09 -6.67
N LYS A 142 3.33 -7.95 -7.21
CA LYS A 142 2.03 -7.35 -6.86
C LYS A 142 0.86 -8.29 -7.20
N ILE A 143 0.89 -8.96 -8.34
CA ILE A 143 -0.17 -9.91 -8.73
C ILE A 143 -0.24 -11.06 -7.73
N ILE A 144 0.90 -11.64 -7.35
CA ILE A 144 0.95 -12.74 -6.39
C ILE A 144 0.44 -12.26 -5.02
N LEU A 145 0.93 -11.12 -4.52
CA LEU A 145 0.49 -10.56 -3.24
C LEU A 145 -1.01 -10.26 -3.20
N LYS A 146 -1.59 -9.78 -4.31
CA LYS A 146 -3.04 -9.55 -4.43
C LYS A 146 -3.87 -10.82 -4.52
N SER A 147 -3.27 -11.95 -4.90
CA SER A 147 -3.97 -13.24 -4.97
C SER A 147 -4.04 -13.96 -3.62
N LEU A 148 -3.25 -13.51 -2.64
CA LEU A 148 -3.26 -14.07 -1.29
C LEU A 148 -4.46 -13.52 -0.50
N SER A 149 -5.09 -14.40 0.26
CA SER A 149 -6.10 -14.07 1.26
C SER A 149 -5.49 -13.35 2.46
N TYR A 150 -6.34 -12.81 3.34
CA TYR A 150 -5.89 -12.08 4.52
C TYR A 150 -5.05 -12.98 5.44
N ASP A 151 -5.51 -14.22 5.67
CA ASP A 151 -4.81 -15.21 6.50
C ASP A 151 -3.47 -15.61 5.88
N GLU A 152 -3.43 -15.79 4.55
CA GLU A 152 -2.18 -16.09 3.86
C GLU A 152 -1.18 -14.93 3.94
N ILE A 153 -1.64 -13.67 3.92
CA ILE A 153 -0.77 -12.50 4.09
C ILE A 153 -0.19 -12.40 5.50
N LEU A 154 -0.89 -12.88 6.54
CA LEU A 154 -0.38 -12.88 7.91
C LEU A 154 0.87 -13.77 8.06
N GLU A 155 0.95 -14.83 7.27
CA GLU A 155 2.11 -15.71 7.21
C GLU A 155 3.24 -15.07 6.39
N LYS A 156 4.33 -14.68 7.06
CA LYS A 156 5.46 -13.98 6.43
C LYS A 156 6.11 -14.82 5.32
N ASP A 157 6.09 -16.14 5.44
CA ASP A 157 6.70 -17.05 4.46
C ASP A 157 5.97 -17.00 3.11
N ASN A 158 4.67 -16.72 3.10
CA ASN A 158 3.92 -16.49 1.88
C ASN A 158 4.34 -15.18 1.21
N VAL A 159 4.61 -14.14 2.01
CA VAL A 159 5.12 -12.85 1.48
C VAL A 159 6.55 -13.00 0.96
N PHE A 160 7.43 -13.76 1.64
CA PHE A 160 8.76 -14.10 1.11
C PHE A 160 8.67 -14.85 -0.21
N SER A 161 7.77 -15.85 -0.28
CA SER A 161 7.53 -16.64 -1.48
C SER A 161 7.00 -15.78 -2.65
N ALA A 162 6.10 -14.85 -2.37
CA ALA A 162 5.57 -13.90 -3.36
C ALA A 162 6.65 -12.99 -3.96
N LEU A 163 7.71 -12.71 -3.19
CA LEU A 163 8.88 -11.94 -3.64
C LEU A 163 10.01 -12.83 -4.20
N SER A 164 9.83 -14.15 -4.22
CA SER A 164 10.83 -15.15 -4.60
C SER A 164 12.15 -15.05 -3.80
N ILE A 165 12.03 -14.81 -2.51
CA ILE A 165 13.16 -14.78 -1.57
C ILE A 165 13.23 -16.16 -0.89
N LYS A 166 14.25 -16.97 -1.22
CA LYS A 166 14.34 -18.40 -0.86
C LYS A 166 15.58 -18.78 -0.02
N ASP A 167 15.99 -17.95 0.93
CA ASP A 167 17.13 -18.21 1.84
C ASP A 167 18.54 -17.97 1.30
N SER A 168 18.96 -16.71 1.49
CA SER A 168 20.21 -16.33 2.13
C SER A 168 20.09 -14.83 2.39
N PHE A 169 19.87 -14.44 3.64
CA PHE A 169 19.86 -13.02 4.03
C PHE A 169 21.26 -12.39 3.96
N ASN A 170 22.30 -13.22 3.84
CA ASN A 170 23.68 -12.75 3.76
C ASN A 170 23.91 -12.07 2.41
N ASN A 171 24.42 -10.83 2.47
CA ASN A 171 24.74 -9.97 1.32
C ASN A 171 23.55 -9.65 0.39
N PHE A 172 22.40 -9.31 0.97
CA PHE A 172 21.31 -8.76 0.18
C PHE A 172 21.66 -7.34 -0.29
N ASN A 173 21.76 -7.13 -1.60
CA ASN A 173 21.95 -5.80 -2.17
C ASN A 173 20.62 -5.30 -2.74
N ILE A 174 20.25 -4.08 -2.39
CA ILE A 174 19.09 -3.39 -2.95
C ILE A 174 19.53 -2.31 -3.93
N LYS A 175 18.69 -2.00 -4.91
CA LYS A 175 18.98 -0.99 -5.94
C LYS A 175 18.91 0.43 -5.38
N GLY A 176 18.03 0.68 -4.41
CA GLY A 176 17.91 1.96 -3.72
C GLY A 176 16.83 2.88 -4.27
N TRP A 177 15.91 2.36 -5.09
CA TRP A 177 14.81 3.14 -5.67
C TRP A 177 14.00 3.88 -4.60
N ARG A 178 13.79 3.24 -3.45
CA ARG A 178 13.01 3.78 -2.35
C ARG A 178 13.69 4.98 -1.70
N ILE A 179 14.98 4.92 -1.41
CA ILE A 179 15.74 6.04 -0.84
C ILE A 179 15.85 7.19 -1.86
N LEU A 180 16.18 6.88 -3.12
CA LEU A 180 16.27 7.87 -4.18
C LEU A 180 14.94 8.59 -4.41
N SER A 181 13.80 7.91 -4.29
CA SER A 181 12.48 8.55 -4.45
C SER A 181 12.13 9.61 -3.40
N LYS A 182 12.93 9.71 -2.32
CA LYS A 182 12.80 10.68 -1.23
C LYS A 182 13.71 11.89 -1.42
N THR A 183 14.56 11.86 -2.44
CA THR A 183 15.45 12.94 -2.82
C THR A 183 14.76 13.89 -3.78
N SER A 184 15.42 15.00 -4.11
CA SER A 184 14.99 15.95 -5.16
C SER A 184 15.08 15.39 -6.59
N LEU A 185 15.61 14.18 -6.77
CA LEU A 185 15.77 13.56 -8.08
C LEU A 185 14.45 13.15 -8.72
N ASN A 186 14.39 13.28 -10.05
CA ASN A 186 13.29 12.73 -10.82
C ASN A 186 13.48 11.21 -11.11
N GLY A 187 12.48 10.60 -11.74
CA GLY A 187 12.49 9.16 -12.03
C GLY A 187 13.56 8.74 -13.05
N GLU A 188 13.91 9.60 -13.99
CA GLU A 188 14.95 9.34 -15.00
C GLU A 188 16.34 9.37 -14.36
N GLU A 189 16.62 10.39 -13.55
CA GLU A 189 17.86 10.56 -12.81
C GLU A 189 18.09 9.40 -11.83
N SER A 190 17.04 9.02 -11.08
CA SER A 190 17.09 7.85 -10.21
C SER A 190 17.43 6.58 -10.99
N SER A 191 16.89 6.43 -12.20
CA SER A 191 17.16 5.27 -13.06
C SER A 191 18.62 5.23 -13.53
N LEU A 192 19.17 6.38 -13.93
CA LEU A 192 20.56 6.50 -14.35
C LEU A 192 21.52 6.14 -13.21
N LEU A 193 21.28 6.66 -12.01
CA LEU A 193 22.10 6.33 -10.83
C LEU A 193 22.02 4.84 -10.48
N VAL A 194 20.82 4.26 -10.45
CA VAL A 194 20.66 2.81 -10.19
C VAL A 194 21.38 1.98 -11.24
N LYS A 195 21.33 2.39 -12.51
CA LYS A 195 22.02 1.68 -13.61
C LYS A 195 23.54 1.77 -13.48
N HIS A 196 24.07 2.92 -13.06
CA HIS A 196 25.51 3.13 -12.91
C HIS A 196 26.08 2.45 -11.65
N PHE A 197 25.49 2.70 -10.49
CA PHE A 197 26.02 2.23 -9.21
C PHE A 197 25.58 0.80 -8.83
N SER A 198 24.55 0.28 -9.49
CA SER A 198 23.99 -1.08 -9.34
C SER A 198 23.34 -1.40 -7.97
N ASN A 199 23.79 -0.80 -6.87
CA ASN A 199 23.24 -0.99 -5.54
C ASN A 199 23.30 0.28 -4.68
N LEU A 200 22.45 0.34 -3.66
CA LEU A 200 22.31 1.48 -2.76
C LEU A 200 23.61 1.76 -1.99
N LYS A 201 24.37 0.74 -1.58
CA LYS A 201 25.61 0.95 -0.82
C LYS A 201 26.62 1.77 -1.64
N ASN A 202 26.82 1.39 -2.90
CA ASN A 202 27.68 2.11 -3.82
C ASN A 202 27.22 3.56 -4.04
N ILE A 203 25.90 3.80 -4.09
CA ILE A 203 25.36 5.15 -4.13
C ILE A 203 25.74 5.89 -2.83
N LEU A 204 25.45 5.32 -1.66
CA LEU A 204 25.70 5.98 -0.36
C LEU A 204 27.18 6.29 -0.07
N ASP A 205 28.11 5.57 -0.70
CA ASP A 205 29.57 5.72 -0.54
C ASP A 205 30.22 6.57 -1.66
N ALA A 206 29.47 6.92 -2.71
CA ALA A 206 29.97 7.67 -3.86
C ALA A 206 30.30 9.13 -3.54
N LYS A 207 31.27 9.69 -4.27
CA LYS A 207 31.65 11.10 -4.17
C LYS A 207 30.84 11.96 -5.14
N ILE A 208 30.84 13.27 -4.90
CA ILE A 208 30.18 14.27 -5.77
C ILE A 208 30.70 14.15 -7.22
N SER A 209 32.00 13.86 -7.39
CA SER A 209 32.63 13.64 -8.71
C SER A 209 32.09 12.44 -9.48
N ASP A 210 31.52 11.45 -8.78
CA ASP A 210 30.98 10.24 -9.40
C ASP A 210 29.53 10.48 -9.84
N TYR A 211 28.79 11.29 -9.08
CA TYR A 211 27.45 11.72 -9.47
C TYR A 211 27.48 12.68 -10.66
N SER A 212 28.44 13.60 -10.70
CA SER A 212 28.52 14.63 -11.74
C SER A 212 28.82 14.08 -13.14
N GLN A 213 29.24 12.81 -13.24
CA GLN A 213 29.38 12.10 -14.51
C GLN A 213 28.03 11.69 -15.11
N ILE A 214 26.96 11.72 -14.31
CA ILE A 214 25.63 11.18 -14.64
C ILE A 214 24.57 12.29 -14.60
N ILE A 215 24.64 13.17 -13.60
CA ILE A 215 23.71 14.28 -13.38
C ILE A 215 24.46 15.61 -13.28
N SER A 216 23.75 16.74 -13.25
CA SER A 216 24.39 18.05 -13.12
C SER A 216 25.15 18.18 -11.78
N LEU A 217 26.18 19.03 -11.76
CA LEU A 217 26.98 19.28 -10.57
C LEU A 217 26.12 19.79 -9.40
N GLU A 218 25.24 20.76 -9.66
CA GLU A 218 24.32 21.31 -8.66
C GLU A 218 23.45 20.21 -8.02
N LYS A 219 22.87 19.31 -8.82
CA LYS A 219 22.07 18.19 -8.30
C LYS A 219 22.91 17.15 -7.56
N SER A 220 24.17 16.99 -7.95
CA SER A 220 25.11 16.07 -7.27
C SER A 220 25.41 16.54 -5.84
N GLU A 221 25.58 17.85 -5.66
CA GLU A 221 25.78 18.47 -4.34
C GLU A 221 24.51 18.32 -3.48
N VAL A 222 23.34 18.69 -4.03
CA VAL A 222 22.05 18.55 -3.34
C VAL A 222 21.78 17.10 -2.92
N LEU A 223 22.01 16.14 -3.81
CA LEU A 223 21.85 14.72 -3.52
C LEU A 223 22.76 14.27 -2.36
N ARG A 224 24.03 14.70 -2.37
CA ARG A 224 24.98 14.33 -1.32
C ARG A 224 24.50 14.86 0.03
N ASP A 225 24.08 16.11 0.09
CA ASP A 225 23.55 16.75 1.30
C ASP A 225 22.28 16.08 1.82
N GLU A 226 21.34 15.74 0.94
CA GLU A 226 20.10 15.03 1.29
C GLU A 226 20.41 13.65 1.91
N LEU A 227 21.33 12.89 1.30
CA LEU A 227 21.74 11.57 1.81
C LEU A 227 22.47 11.68 3.16
N GLU A 228 23.28 12.72 3.38
CA GLU A 228 23.90 12.97 4.70
C GLU A 228 22.87 13.31 5.76
N LYS A 229 21.92 14.21 5.45
CA LYS A 229 20.83 14.56 6.36
C LYS A 229 20.02 13.32 6.74
N PHE A 230 19.75 12.42 5.79
CA PHE A 230 19.07 11.16 6.08
C PHE A 230 19.88 10.25 7.01
N LYS A 231 21.22 10.17 6.85
CA LYS A 231 22.09 9.41 7.76
C LYS A 231 22.16 10.02 9.17
N LEU A 232 22.09 11.35 9.29
CA LEU A 232 22.13 12.06 10.57
C LEU A 232 20.81 11.98 11.35
N ASN A 233 19.68 11.98 10.65
CA ASN A 233 18.33 11.93 11.25
C ASN A 233 17.84 10.50 11.56
N LEU A 234 18.77 9.55 11.75
CA LEU A 234 18.50 8.12 11.94
C LEU A 234 18.01 7.74 13.33
#